data_AF-A0A542ZM24-F1
#
_entry.id   AF-A0A542ZM24-F1
#
_cell.length_a   1.000
_cell.length_b   1.000
_cell.length_c   1.000
_cell.angle_alpha   90.00
_cell.angle_beta   90.00
_cell.angle_gamma   90.00
#
_symmetry.space_group_name_H-M   'P 1'
#
loop_
_entity.id
_entity.type
_entity.pdbx_description
1 polymer ?
#
loop_
_entity_poly.entity_id
_entity_poly.type
_entity_poly.pdbx_seq_one_letter_code
_entity_poly.pdbx_strand_id
1 'polypeptide(L)'
;MTVVRRIARPMLAAMFIQGGLDALRHPAAKAEKAAPVVNAIAQPLGLPNDPELMVRANGAAQVAAGSLLALGRVPRLAALVLAGSLVPTTYAGHAFWTVEDPAARAQQRTHFVKNVGLLGGLLLAVVDTAGKPGLSWRARRAAKDTARATSLGRREARHAARAARREARLAASRAHDALT
;
A
#
# COMPACT_ATOMS: atom_id res chain seq x y z
N MET A 1 -9.50 14.68 11.02
CA MET A 1 -8.02 14.76 11.20
C MET A 1 -7.29 15.04 9.89
N THR A 2 -7.44 16.24 9.31
CA THR A 2 -6.84 16.58 8.00
C THR A 2 -5.55 17.39 8.15
N VAL A 3 -5.44 18.20 9.20
CA VAL A 3 -4.29 19.08 9.45
C VAL A 3 -3.02 18.29 9.78
N VAL A 4 -3.09 17.34 10.73
CA VAL A 4 -1.94 16.49 11.10
C VAL A 4 -1.35 15.80 9.88
N ARG A 5 -2.18 15.27 8.97
CA ARG A 5 -1.71 14.59 7.75
C ARG A 5 -1.04 15.52 6.74
N ARG A 6 -1.51 16.77 6.63
CA ARG A 6 -0.91 17.78 5.75
C ARG A 6 0.47 18.21 6.20
N ILE A 7 0.78 18.06 7.49
CA ILE A 7 2.09 18.40 8.06
C ILE A 7 2.98 17.17 8.16
N ALA A 8 2.46 16.07 8.71
CA ALA A 8 3.22 14.85 8.95
C ALA A 8 3.76 14.21 7.65
N ARG A 9 2.99 14.22 6.55
CA ARG A 9 3.43 13.59 5.29
C ARG A 9 4.61 14.32 4.65
N PRO A 10 4.60 15.67 4.49
CA PRO A 10 5.79 16.40 4.08
C PRO A 10 6.99 16.21 5.01
N MET A 11 6.77 16.22 6.34
CA MET A 11 7.85 16.01 7.30
C MET A 11 8.49 14.63 7.16
N LEU A 12 7.67 13.57 7.04
CA LEU A 12 8.15 12.21 6.83
C LEU A 12 8.86 12.08 5.47
N ALA A 13 8.32 12.70 4.43
CA ALA A 13 8.88 12.66 3.07
C ALA A 13 10.22 13.41 2.95
N ALA A 14 10.47 14.44 3.76
CA ALA A 14 11.63 15.32 3.63
C ALA A 14 12.96 14.55 3.65
N MET A 15 13.10 13.56 4.54
CA MET A 15 14.31 12.75 4.64
C MET A 15 14.58 11.96 3.35
N PHE A 16 13.53 11.40 2.74
CA PHE A 16 13.66 10.62 1.50
C PHE A 16 13.92 11.49 0.29
N ILE A 17 13.30 12.67 0.22
CA ILE A 17 13.56 13.62 -0.86
C ILE A 17 15.01 14.09 -0.80
N GLN A 18 15.51 14.46 0.38
CA GLN A 18 16.88 14.91 0.56
C GLN A 18 17.89 13.78 0.25
N GLY A 19 17.69 12.59 0.84
CA GLY A 19 18.56 11.44 0.60
C GLY A 19 18.52 10.96 -0.85
N GLY A 20 17.35 11.00 -1.49
CA GLY A 20 17.18 10.63 -2.89
C GLY A 20 17.83 11.62 -3.85
N LEU A 21 17.72 12.92 -3.60
CA LEU A 21 18.43 13.95 -4.38
C LEU A 21 19.95 13.80 -4.27
N ASP A 22 20.45 13.49 -3.08
CA ASP A 22 21.87 13.23 -2.87
C ASP A 22 22.32 11.95 -3.61
N ALA A 23 21.51 10.88 -3.61
CA ALA A 23 21.79 9.68 -4.39
C ALA A 23 21.79 9.93 -5.91
N LEU A 24 20.98 10.87 -6.40
CA LEU A 24 20.98 11.26 -7.82
C LEU A 24 22.20 12.11 -8.20
N ARG A 25 22.64 13.00 -7.32
CA ARG A 25 23.76 13.92 -7.57
C ARG A 25 25.12 13.28 -7.33
N HIS A 26 25.23 12.43 -6.31
CA HIS A 26 26.49 11.81 -5.86
C HIS A 26 26.37 10.28 -5.76
N PRO A 27 26.00 9.59 -6.85
CA PRO A 27 25.75 8.15 -6.83
C PRO A 27 27.03 7.34 -6.59
N ALA A 28 28.17 7.75 -7.15
CA ALA A 28 29.46 7.08 -6.98
C ALA A 28 29.88 6.98 -5.50
N ALA A 29 29.62 8.04 -4.70
CA ALA A 29 29.95 8.07 -3.27
C ALA A 29 29.14 7.04 -2.44
N LYS A 30 28.04 6.52 -2.98
CA LYS A 30 27.18 5.52 -2.32
C LYS A 30 27.29 4.14 -2.95
N ALA A 31 27.84 4.04 -4.16
CA ALA A 31 27.94 2.81 -4.94
C ALA A 31 28.74 1.72 -4.20
N GLU A 32 29.85 2.09 -3.56
CA GLU A 32 30.69 1.15 -2.81
C GLU A 32 29.91 0.44 -1.68
N LYS A 33 29.18 1.22 -0.87
CA LYS A 33 28.35 0.65 0.21
C LYS A 33 27.14 -0.11 -0.32
N ALA A 34 26.62 0.27 -1.49
CA ALA A 34 25.48 -0.40 -2.12
C ALA A 34 25.87 -1.70 -2.83
N ALA A 35 27.12 -1.86 -3.26
CA ALA A 35 27.58 -2.97 -4.08
C ALA A 35 27.24 -4.36 -3.50
N PRO A 36 27.44 -4.65 -2.20
CA PRO A 36 27.09 -5.96 -1.64
C PRO A 36 25.60 -6.27 -1.75
N VAL A 37 24.75 -5.27 -1.53
CA VAL A 37 23.29 -5.42 -1.63
C VAL A 37 22.87 -5.58 -3.10
N VAL A 38 23.45 -4.78 -3.99
CA VAL A 38 23.16 -4.84 -5.44
C VAL A 38 23.57 -6.19 -6.00
N ASN A 39 24.78 -6.68 -5.70
CA ASN A 39 25.24 -8.00 -6.13
C ASN A 39 24.31 -9.12 -5.64
N ALA A 40 23.77 -9.01 -4.42
CA ALA A 40 22.88 -10.00 -3.84
C ALA A 40 21.48 -10.03 -4.49
N ILE A 41 20.99 -8.90 -5.01
CA ILE A 41 19.63 -8.78 -5.56
C ILE A 41 19.58 -8.70 -7.09
N ALA A 42 20.69 -8.35 -7.75
CA ALA A 42 20.71 -8.08 -9.19
C ALA A 42 20.35 -9.33 -10.00
N GLN A 43 21.06 -10.44 -9.76
CA GLN A 43 20.81 -11.70 -10.47
C GLN A 43 19.43 -12.31 -10.18
N PRO A 44 18.98 -12.47 -8.92
CA PRO A 44 17.67 -13.06 -8.63
C PRO A 44 16.48 -12.28 -9.20
N LEU A 45 16.64 -10.97 -9.41
CA LEU A 45 15.58 -10.09 -9.88
C LEU A 45 15.74 -9.68 -11.35
N GLY A 46 16.76 -10.20 -12.05
CA GLY A 46 17.04 -9.82 -13.44
C GLY A 46 17.38 -8.34 -13.62
N LEU A 47 17.97 -7.71 -12.61
CA LEU A 47 18.36 -6.30 -12.62
C LEU A 47 19.82 -6.13 -13.08
N PRO A 48 20.19 -4.95 -13.62
CA PRO A 48 21.58 -4.65 -13.95
C PRO A 48 22.46 -4.73 -12.70
N ASN A 49 23.62 -5.41 -12.83
CA ASN A 49 24.61 -5.46 -11.75
C ASN A 49 25.52 -4.22 -11.77
N ASP A 50 24.91 -3.04 -11.69
CA ASP A 50 25.56 -1.74 -11.67
C ASP A 50 25.15 -0.98 -10.41
N PRO A 51 26.02 -0.95 -9.38
CA PRO A 51 25.70 -0.27 -8.12
C PRO A 51 25.40 1.22 -8.28
N GLU A 52 26.04 1.92 -9.22
CA GLU A 52 25.80 3.35 -9.42
C GLU A 52 24.41 3.58 -10.04
N LEU A 53 24.05 2.79 -11.04
CA LEU A 53 22.72 2.83 -11.64
C LEU A 53 21.63 2.49 -10.62
N MET A 54 21.85 1.48 -9.78
CA MET A 54 20.89 1.09 -8.74
C MET A 54 20.72 2.17 -7.68
N VAL A 55 21.80 2.84 -7.28
CA VAL A 55 21.74 4.01 -6.38
C VAL A 55 20.93 5.14 -7.02
N ARG A 56 21.16 5.46 -8.29
CA ARG A 56 20.38 6.49 -9.02
C ARG A 56 18.90 6.12 -9.10
N ALA A 57 18.59 4.87 -9.46
CA ALA A 57 17.22 4.38 -9.54
C ALA A 57 16.50 4.46 -8.20
N ASN A 58 17.17 4.04 -7.12
CA ASN A 58 16.65 4.18 -5.76
C ASN A 58 16.44 5.65 -5.38
N GLY A 59 17.39 6.54 -5.72
CA GLY A 59 17.25 7.97 -5.48
C GLY A 59 16.06 8.60 -6.21
N ALA A 60 15.86 8.26 -7.48
CA ALA A 60 14.70 8.68 -8.26
C ALA A 60 13.38 8.19 -7.62
N ALA A 61 13.33 6.92 -7.20
CA ALA A 61 12.17 6.36 -6.54
C ALA A 61 11.87 7.08 -5.21
N GLN A 62 12.89 7.42 -4.41
CA GLN A 62 12.72 8.15 -3.16
C GLN A 62 12.22 9.58 -3.36
N VAL A 63 12.74 10.31 -4.36
CA VAL A 63 12.26 11.66 -4.68
C VAL A 63 10.81 11.59 -5.16
N ALA A 64 10.51 10.73 -6.13
CA ALA A 64 9.16 10.61 -6.70
C ALA A 64 8.13 10.19 -5.64
N ALA A 65 8.42 9.13 -4.87
CA ALA A 65 7.54 8.65 -3.82
C ALA A 65 7.44 9.66 -2.66
N GLY A 66 8.54 10.29 -2.27
CA GLY A 66 8.56 11.37 -1.29
C GLY A 66 7.65 12.53 -1.68
N SER A 67 7.76 13.02 -2.92
CA SER A 67 6.88 14.08 -3.44
C SER A 67 5.41 13.66 -3.49
N LEU A 68 5.11 12.44 -3.95
CA LEU A 68 3.74 11.91 -3.96
C LEU A 68 3.16 11.82 -2.54
N LEU A 69 3.94 11.33 -1.58
CA LEU A 69 3.56 11.25 -0.17
C LEU A 69 3.28 12.65 0.39
N ALA A 70 4.20 13.60 0.19
CA ALA A 70 4.08 14.98 0.66
C ALA A 70 2.84 15.67 0.10
N LEU A 71 2.57 15.51 -1.20
CA LEU A 71 1.38 16.05 -1.87
C LEU A 71 0.09 15.28 -1.53
N GLY A 72 0.20 14.14 -0.84
CA GLY A 72 -0.94 13.28 -0.53
C GLY A 72 -1.55 12.58 -1.74
N ARG A 73 -0.80 12.46 -2.84
CA ARG A 73 -1.16 11.71 -4.06
C ARG A 73 -0.75 10.25 -3.86
N VAL A 74 -1.70 9.32 -4.00
CA VAL A 74 -1.47 7.86 -3.77
C VAL A 74 -0.59 7.54 -2.54
N PRO A 75 -0.85 8.15 -1.36
CA PRO A 75 0.11 8.22 -0.24
C PRO A 75 0.49 6.85 0.32
N ARG A 76 -0.39 5.86 0.20
CA ARG A 76 -0.16 4.48 0.67
C ARG A 76 0.87 3.75 -0.19
N LEU A 77 0.78 3.92 -1.51
CA LEU A 77 1.74 3.34 -2.45
C LEU A 77 3.09 4.05 -2.33
N ALA A 78 3.05 5.38 -2.24
CA ALA A 78 4.26 6.18 -2.00
C ALA A 78 4.98 5.74 -0.71
N ALA A 79 4.25 5.59 0.41
CA ALA A 79 4.82 5.11 1.66
C ALA A 79 5.36 3.67 1.57
N LEU A 80 4.70 2.77 0.82
CA LEU A 80 5.20 1.42 0.58
C LEU A 80 6.53 1.42 -0.19
N VAL A 81 6.63 2.24 -1.24
CA VAL A 81 7.87 2.37 -2.02
C VAL A 81 9.00 2.90 -1.14
N LEU A 82 8.74 3.94 -0.35
CA LEU A 82 9.73 4.48 0.58
C LEU A 82 10.14 3.44 1.63
N ALA A 83 9.20 2.70 2.21
CA ALA A 83 9.47 1.65 3.19
C ALA A 83 10.32 0.52 2.59
N GLY A 84 9.96 0.05 1.40
CA GLY A 84 10.71 -0.96 0.66
C GLY A 84 12.12 -0.51 0.32
N SER A 85 12.31 0.77 -0.03
CA SER A 85 13.63 1.34 -0.31
C SER A 85 14.50 1.51 0.94
N LEU A 86 13.87 1.76 2.11
CA LEU A 86 14.58 2.11 3.34
C LEU A 86 15.33 0.91 3.94
N VAL A 87 14.78 -0.30 3.82
CA VAL A 87 15.37 -1.51 4.38
C VAL A 87 16.74 -1.83 3.76
N PRO A 88 16.88 -2.02 2.43
CA PRO A 88 18.17 -2.31 1.81
C PRO A 88 19.17 -1.15 1.95
N THR A 89 18.69 0.10 1.88
CA THR A 89 19.57 1.27 2.05
C THR A 89 20.10 1.42 3.47
N THR A 90 19.31 1.06 4.48
CA THR A 90 19.76 1.04 5.89
C THR A 90 20.75 -0.08 6.13
N TYR A 91 20.50 -1.27 5.57
CA TYR A 91 21.42 -2.40 5.67
C TYR A 91 22.79 -2.06 5.04
N ALA A 92 22.79 -1.47 3.84
CA ALA A 92 24.02 -1.04 3.16
C ALA A 92 24.74 0.12 3.88
N GLY A 93 24.00 1.14 4.33
CA GLY A 93 24.58 2.39 4.81
C GLY A 93 24.92 2.43 6.29
N HIS A 94 24.23 1.63 7.12
CA HIS A 94 24.22 1.75 8.58
C HIS A 94 24.30 0.39 9.30
N ALA A 95 25.08 -0.55 8.75
CA ALA A 95 25.40 -1.84 9.38
C ALA A 95 26.32 -1.67 10.59
N PHE A 96 25.79 -1.17 11.72
CA PHE A 96 26.59 -0.88 12.91
C PHE A 96 27.33 -2.12 13.46
N TRP A 97 26.84 -3.33 13.20
CA TRP A 97 27.45 -4.59 13.62
C TRP A 97 28.78 -4.90 12.91
N THR A 98 29.12 -4.21 11.82
CA THR A 98 30.39 -4.39 11.10
C THR A 98 31.44 -3.34 11.47
N VAL A 99 31.12 -2.41 12.38
CA VAL A 99 32.03 -1.31 12.75
C VAL A 99 32.80 -1.68 14.00
N GLU A 100 34.13 -1.67 13.94
CA GLU A 100 35.00 -2.02 15.06
C GLU A 100 35.13 -0.90 16.09
N ASP A 101 35.35 0.34 15.63
CA ASP A 101 35.49 1.51 16.50
C ASP A 101 34.21 1.76 17.33
N PRO A 102 34.29 1.79 18.68
CA PRO A 102 33.13 1.95 19.54
C PRO A 102 32.34 3.25 19.31
N ALA A 103 33.02 4.36 19.03
CA ALA A 103 32.37 5.66 18.83
C ALA A 103 31.59 5.69 17.50
N ALA A 104 32.22 5.25 16.41
CA ALA A 104 31.58 5.12 15.11
C ALA A 104 30.42 4.10 15.15
N ARG A 105 30.58 2.98 15.86
CA ARG A 105 29.50 1.99 16.06
C ARG A 105 28.28 2.62 16.73
N ALA A 106 28.48 3.40 17.79
CA ALA A 106 27.39 4.09 18.49
C ALA A 106 26.66 5.08 17.57
N GLN A 107 27.39 5.80 16.72
CA GLN A 107 26.81 6.70 15.73
C GLN A 107 25.99 5.93 14.69
N GLN A 108 26.53 4.85 14.11
CA GLN A 108 25.80 4.02 13.15
C GLN A 108 24.54 3.39 13.75
N ARG A 109 24.61 2.93 15.00
CA ARG A 109 23.43 2.42 15.73
C ARG A 109 22.34 3.49 15.85
N THR A 110 22.73 4.74 16.08
CA THR A 110 21.78 5.87 16.16
C THR A 110 21.08 6.10 14.81
N HIS A 111 21.83 6.06 13.69
CA HIS A 111 21.23 6.16 12.36
C HIS A 111 20.30 4.99 12.04
N PHE A 112 20.69 3.77 12.40
CA PHE A 112 19.84 2.59 12.27
C PHE A 112 18.51 2.76 13.01
N VAL A 113 18.54 3.17 14.29
CA VAL A 113 17.32 3.37 15.10
C VAL A 113 16.46 4.52 14.55
N LYS A 114 17.05 5.59 14.03
CA LYS A 114 16.32 6.65 13.31
C LYS A 114 15.57 6.09 12.11
N ASN A 115 16.22 5.24 11.31
CA ASN A 115 15.59 4.61 10.16
C ASN A 115 14.47 3.63 10.56
N VAL A 116 14.62 2.90 11.69
CA VAL A 116 13.53 2.08 12.25
C VAL A 116 12.33 2.95 12.62
N GLY A 117 12.56 4.11 13.25
CA GLY A 117 11.49 5.07 13.54
C GLY A 117 10.79 5.60 12.27
N LEU A 118 11.56 5.94 11.24
CA LEU A 118 11.02 6.35 9.93
C LEU A 118 10.20 5.24 9.27
N LEU A 119 10.68 3.98 9.33
CA LEU A 119 9.96 2.82 8.83
C LEU A 119 8.62 2.66 9.53
N GLY A 120 8.58 2.80 10.86
CA GLY A 120 7.33 2.79 11.64
C GLY A 120 6.34 3.86 11.17
N GLY A 121 6.81 5.09 10.95
CA GLY A 121 6.01 6.18 10.41
C GLY A 121 5.46 5.89 9.00
N LEU A 122 6.28 5.29 8.14
CA LEU A 122 5.87 4.87 6.80
C LEU A 122 4.82 3.76 6.84
N LEU A 123 5.02 2.73 7.66
CA LEU A 123 4.06 1.62 7.81
C LEU A 123 2.69 2.12 8.30
N LEU A 124 2.67 3.08 9.23
CA LEU A 124 1.41 3.76 9.61
C LEU A 124 0.76 4.49 8.42
N ALA A 125 1.56 5.15 7.58
CA ALA A 125 1.05 5.82 6.37
C ALA A 125 0.53 4.82 5.30
N VAL A 126 1.06 3.59 5.26
CA VAL A 126 0.57 2.52 4.37
C VAL A 126 -0.87 2.10 4.72
N VAL A 127 -1.19 2.04 6.02
CA VAL A 127 -2.52 1.61 6.49
C VAL A 127 -3.50 2.79 6.69
N ASP A 128 -3.02 4.03 6.62
CA ASP A 128 -3.84 5.23 6.73
C ASP A 128 -4.84 5.37 5.57
N THR A 129 -6.13 5.18 5.88
CA THR A 129 -7.23 5.30 4.93
C THR A 129 -7.76 6.73 4.78
N ALA A 130 -7.17 7.70 5.49
CA ALA A 130 -7.57 9.11 5.48
C ALA A 130 -9.07 9.34 5.74
N GLY A 131 -9.73 8.43 6.47
CA GLY A 131 -11.18 8.48 6.75
C GLY A 131 -12.07 7.98 5.61
N LYS A 132 -11.51 7.53 4.48
CA LYS A 132 -12.27 6.87 3.41
C LYS A 132 -12.40 5.38 3.73
N PRO A 133 -13.56 4.75 3.47
CA PRO A 133 -13.68 3.31 3.65
C PRO A 133 -12.65 2.57 2.79
N GLY A 134 -11.91 1.64 3.40
CA GLY A 134 -10.90 0.84 2.71
C GLY A 134 -11.48 0.01 1.57
N LEU A 135 -10.63 -0.43 0.64
CA LEU A 135 -11.05 -1.23 -0.52
C LEU A 135 -11.84 -2.49 -0.10
N SER A 136 -11.38 -3.17 0.96
CA SER A 136 -12.05 -4.35 1.53
C SER A 136 -13.42 -4.03 2.12
N TRP A 137 -13.59 -2.85 2.72
CA TRP A 137 -14.90 -2.38 3.17
C TRP A 137 -15.83 -2.14 1.96
N ARG A 138 -15.32 -1.50 0.90
CA ARG A 138 -16.10 -1.23 -0.32
C ARG A 138 -16.51 -2.53 -1.01
N ALA A 139 -15.60 -3.50 -1.12
CA ALA A 139 -15.88 -4.82 -1.68
C ALA A 139 -16.92 -5.58 -0.84
N ARG A 140 -16.76 -5.61 0.49
CA ARG A 140 -17.75 -6.24 1.39
C ARG A 140 -19.11 -5.57 1.31
N ARG A 141 -19.15 -4.24 1.20
CA ARG A 141 -20.41 -3.50 1.07
C ARG A 141 -21.09 -3.80 -0.26
N ALA A 142 -20.35 -3.77 -1.37
CA ALA A 142 -20.86 -4.16 -2.67
C ALA A 142 -21.46 -5.58 -2.65
N ALA A 143 -20.71 -6.57 -2.12
CA ALA A 143 -21.20 -7.94 -2.00
C ALA A 143 -22.47 -8.05 -1.14
N LYS A 144 -22.53 -7.30 -0.02
CA LYS A 144 -23.71 -7.26 0.85
C LYS A 144 -24.92 -6.64 0.15
N ASP A 145 -24.71 -5.57 -0.62
CA ASP A 145 -25.75 -4.90 -1.37
C ASP A 145 -26.30 -5.81 -2.49
N THR A 146 -25.43 -6.55 -3.20
CA THR A 146 -25.84 -7.56 -4.19
C THR A 146 -26.60 -8.70 -3.55
N ALA A 147 -26.11 -9.25 -2.43
CA ALA A 147 -26.80 -10.32 -1.71
C ALA A 147 -28.19 -9.89 -1.24
N ARG A 148 -28.33 -8.63 -0.79
CA ARG A 148 -29.61 -8.05 -0.39
C ARG A 148 -30.56 -7.94 -1.58
N ALA A 149 -30.10 -7.40 -2.72
CA ALA A 149 -30.88 -7.31 -3.94
C ALA A 149 -31.39 -8.69 -4.40
N THR A 150 -30.53 -9.70 -4.43
CA THR A 150 -30.90 -11.08 -4.77
C THR A 150 -31.94 -11.66 -3.80
N SER A 151 -31.79 -11.41 -2.50
CA SER A 151 -32.74 -11.89 -1.49
C SER A 151 -34.14 -11.28 -1.66
N LEU A 152 -34.21 -10.00 -2.04
CA LEU A 152 -35.45 -9.28 -2.30
C LEU A 152 -36.11 -9.80 -3.59
N GLY A 153 -35.36 -9.89 -4.69
CA GLY A 153 -35.87 -10.45 -5.94
C GLY A 153 -36.39 -11.88 -5.79
N ARG A 154 -35.72 -12.72 -4.98
CA ARG A 154 -36.21 -14.07 -4.66
C ARG A 154 -37.51 -14.07 -3.87
N ARG A 155 -37.70 -13.10 -2.96
CA ARG A 155 -38.95 -12.94 -2.20
C ARG A 155 -40.08 -12.49 -3.12
N GLU A 156 -39.84 -11.48 -3.95
CA GLU A 156 -40.82 -10.99 -4.94
C GLU A 156 -41.24 -12.10 -5.90
N ALA A 157 -40.29 -12.84 -6.48
CA ALA A 157 -40.58 -13.98 -7.34
C ALA A 157 -41.41 -15.06 -6.63
N ARG A 158 -41.12 -15.34 -5.34
CA ARG A 158 -41.93 -16.28 -4.54
C ARG A 158 -43.35 -15.76 -4.32
N HIS A 159 -43.53 -14.47 -4.07
CA HIS A 159 -44.85 -13.86 -3.90
C HIS A 159 -45.64 -13.89 -5.21
N ALA A 160 -45.02 -13.52 -6.33
CA ALA A 160 -45.63 -13.58 -7.66
C ALA A 160 -46.04 -15.02 -8.02
N ALA A 161 -45.17 -16.00 -7.79
CA ALA A 161 -45.49 -17.41 -8.04
C ALA A 161 -46.66 -17.92 -7.17
N ARG A 162 -46.75 -17.48 -5.91
CA ARG A 162 -47.88 -17.82 -5.03
C ARG A 162 -49.19 -17.18 -5.50
N ALA A 163 -49.15 -15.92 -5.95
CA ALA A 163 -50.31 -15.23 -6.50
C ALA A 163 -50.81 -15.94 -7.78
N ALA A 164 -49.92 -16.21 -8.73
CA ALA A 164 -50.26 -16.92 -9.97
C ALA A 164 -50.85 -18.32 -9.70
N ARG A 165 -50.31 -19.08 -8.75
CA ARG A 165 -50.87 -20.38 -8.35
C ARG A 165 -52.26 -20.25 -7.74
N ARG A 166 -52.52 -19.20 -6.97
CA ARG A 166 -53.84 -18.96 -6.37
C ARG A 166 -54.87 -18.59 -7.44
N GLU A 167 -54.50 -17.73 -8.38
CA GLU A 167 -55.35 -17.39 -9.53
C GLU A 167 -55.67 -18.60 -10.40
N ALA A 168 -54.66 -19.43 -10.72
CA ALA A 168 -54.86 -20.66 -11.46
C ALA A 168 -55.83 -21.63 -10.75
N ARG A 169 -55.71 -21.78 -9.43
CA ARG A 169 -56.65 -22.60 -8.63
C ARG A 169 -58.08 -22.06 -8.67
N LEU A 170 -58.26 -20.75 -8.56
CA LEU A 170 -59.57 -20.11 -8.62
C LEU A 170 -60.20 -20.21 -10.02
N ALA A 171 -59.39 -20.11 -11.08
CA ALA A 171 -59.86 -20.31 -12.44
C ALA A 171 -60.31 -21.76 -12.67
N ALA A 172 -59.54 -22.74 -12.17
CA ALA A 172 -59.89 -24.15 -12.26
C ALA A 172 -61.18 -24.49 -11.50
N SER A 173 -61.39 -23.93 -10.30
CA SER A 173 -62.64 -24.16 -9.55
C SER A 173 -63.85 -23.57 -10.28
N ARG A 174 -63.74 -22.34 -10.80
CA ARG A 174 -64.83 -21.71 -11.59
C ARG A 174 -65.18 -22.52 -12.85
N ALA A 175 -64.18 -23.09 -13.52
CA ALA A 175 -64.41 -23.92 -14.69
C ALA A 175 -65.13 -25.24 -14.32
N HIS A 176 -64.82 -25.81 -13.15
CA HIS A 176 -65.52 -26.99 -12.63
C HIS A 176 -66.98 -26.66 -12.31
N ASP A 177 -67.24 -25.57 -11.58
CA ASP A 177 -68.59 -25.13 -11.21
C ASP A 177 -69.46 -24.80 -12.44
N ALA A 178 -68.87 -24.38 -13.57
CA ALA A 178 -69.58 -24.08 -14.81
C ALA A 178 -69.95 -25.33 -15.64
N LEU A 179 -69.37 -26.49 -15.32
CA LEU A 179 -69.57 -27.76 -16.05
C LEU A 179 -70.48 -28.74 -15.31
N THR A 180 -70.89 -28.43 -14.08
CA THR A 180 -71.83 -29.19 -13.24
C THR A 180 -73.16 -28.50 -13.13
#